data_AF-A0A2V5WNR3-F1
#
_entry.id   AF-A0A2V5WNR3-F1
#
_cell.length_a   1.000
_cell.length_b   1.000
_cell.length_c   1.000
_cell.angle_alpha   90.00
_cell.angle_beta   90.00
_cell.angle_gamma   90.00
#
_symmetry.space_group_name_H-M   'P 1'
#
loop_
_entity.id
_entity.type
_entity.pdbx_description
1 polymer ?
#
loop_
_entity_poly.entity_id
_entity_poly.type
_entity_poly.pdbx_seq_one_letter_code
_entity_poly.pdbx_strand_id
1 'polypeptide(L)'
;MTLPLSPEQLHEVTSQIGFAVWQIQVLERAVGAYLVLVHKATLAIARAEVETMFAKAGKSTLGQLLREIKAAEDAPQHLIDQLDGFVPKR
;
A
#
# COMPACT_ATOMS: atom_id res chain seq x y z
N MET A 1 -4.55 -32.24 23.02
CA MET A 1 -3.42 -31.43 22.52
C MET A 1 -3.50 -30.08 23.19
N THR A 2 -2.61 -29.79 24.13
CA THR A 2 -2.42 -28.45 24.67
C THR A 2 -1.60 -27.65 23.65
N LEU A 3 -2.16 -26.55 23.15
CA LEU A 3 -1.40 -25.62 22.33
C LEU A 3 -0.22 -25.10 23.16
N PRO A 4 0.96 -24.86 22.55
CA PRO A 4 2.16 -24.37 23.25
C PRO A 4 2.03 -22.92 23.76
N LEU A 5 0.85 -22.32 23.70
CA LEU A 5 0.56 -20.95 24.09
C LEU A 5 -0.68 -20.92 24.98
N SER A 6 -0.64 -20.12 26.05
CA SER A 6 -1.83 -19.82 26.85
C SER A 6 -2.86 -19.03 26.00
N PRO A 7 -4.15 -19.02 26.41
CA PRO A 7 -5.15 -18.16 25.79
C PRO A 7 -4.76 -16.68 25.74
N GLU A 8 -4.11 -16.15 26.78
CA GLU A 8 -3.63 -14.75 26.77
C GLU A 8 -2.52 -14.53 25.74
N GLN A 9 -1.55 -15.45 25.66
CA GLN A 9 -0.45 -15.34 24.69
C GLN A 9 -0.96 -15.42 23.25
N LEU A 10 -1.95 -16.27 22.99
CA LEU A 10 -2.60 -16.34 21.69
C LEU A 10 -3.36 -15.04 21.36
N HIS A 11 -4.06 -14.46 22.34
CA HIS A 11 -4.74 -13.19 22.18
C HIS A 11 -3.77 -12.04 21.87
N GLU A 12 -2.63 -11.99 22.57
CA GLU A 12 -1.61 -10.96 22.34
C GLU A 12 -1.03 -11.06 20.92
N VAL A 13 -0.59 -12.25 20.49
CA VAL A 13 -0.01 -12.46 19.16
C VAL A 13 -1.02 -12.13 18.06
N THR A 14 -2.28 -12.58 18.19
CA THR A 14 -3.32 -12.28 17.21
C THR A 14 -3.65 -10.79 17.14
N SER A 15 -3.62 -10.09 18.28
CA SER A 15 -3.81 -8.64 18.32
C SER A 15 -2.68 -7.88 17.62
N GLN A 16 -1.42 -8.29 17.82
CA GLN A 16 -0.28 -7.70 17.12
C GLN A 16 -0.35 -7.93 15.61
N ILE A 17 -0.74 -9.13 15.18
CA ILE A 17 -0.96 -9.43 13.76
C ILE A 17 -2.07 -8.55 13.20
N GLY A 18 -3.20 -8.42 13.90
CA GLY A 18 -4.30 -7.57 13.48
C GLY A 18 -3.89 -6.10 13.31
N PHE A 19 -3.10 -5.59 14.26
CA PHE A 19 -2.56 -4.23 14.19
C PHE A 19 -1.62 -4.03 13.00
N ALA A 20 -0.69 -4.96 12.77
CA ALA A 20 0.23 -4.90 11.63
C ALA A 20 -0.51 -4.94 10.28
N VAL A 21 -1.53 -5.80 10.15
CA VAL A 21 -2.38 -5.87 8.95
C VAL A 21 -3.11 -4.55 8.72
N TRP A 22 -3.67 -3.95 9.79
CA TRP A 22 -4.32 -2.64 9.69
C TRP A 22 -3.36 -1.54 9.23
N GLN A 23 -2.14 -1.50 9.77
CA GLN A 23 -1.12 -0.53 9.34
C GLN A 23 -0.77 -0.67 7.86
N ILE A 24 -0.66 -1.91 7.36
CA ILE A 24 -0.44 -2.19 5.93
C ILE A 24 -1.60 -1.66 5.08
N GLN A 25 -2.85 -1.89 5.50
CA GLN A 25 -4.03 -1.38 4.78
C GLN A 25 -4.07 0.15 4.73
N VAL A 26 -3.68 0.83 5.81
CA VAL A 26 -3.57 2.29 5.84
C VAL A 26 -2.49 2.77 4.86
N LEU A 27 -1.34 2.10 4.85
CA LEU A 27 -0.26 2.40 3.92
C LEU A 27 -0.69 2.20 2.46
N GLU A 28 -1.38 1.12 2.15
CA GLU A 28 -1.93 0.84 0.80
C GLU A 28 -2.83 1.99 0.33
N ARG A 29 -3.73 2.48 1.18
CA ARG A 29 -4.59 3.62 0.86
C ARG A 29 -3.80 4.89 0.59
N ALA A 30 -2.78 5.17 1.41
CA ALA A 30 -1.94 6.36 1.24
C ALA A 30 -1.13 6.31 -0.06
N VAL A 31 -0.50 5.17 -0.36
CA VAL A 31 0.27 4.98 -1.60
C VAL A 31 -0.65 5.03 -2.83
N GLY A 32 -1.83 4.41 -2.75
CA GLY A 32 -2.81 4.48 -3.82
C GLY A 32 -3.26 5.92 -4.11
N ALA A 33 -3.48 6.71 -3.06
CA ALA A 33 -3.82 8.13 -3.21
C ALA A 33 -2.67 8.94 -3.83
N TYR A 34 -1.44 8.71 -3.38
CA TYR A 34 -0.24 9.32 -3.95
C TYR A 34 -0.11 9.03 -5.46
N LEU A 35 -0.26 7.76 -5.85
CA LEU A 35 -0.20 7.36 -7.26
C LEU A 35 -1.21 8.12 -8.12
N VAL A 36 -2.45 8.29 -7.62
CA VAL A 36 -3.47 9.03 -8.34
C VAL A 36 -3.11 10.51 -8.44
N LEU A 37 -2.73 11.14 -7.33
CA LEU A 37 -2.48 12.58 -7.29
C LEU A 37 -1.23 13.02 -8.05
N VAL A 38 -0.17 12.21 -8.01
CA VAL A 38 1.14 12.61 -8.55
C VAL A 38 1.33 12.12 -9.97
N HIS A 39 0.90 10.89 -10.29
CA HIS A 39 1.26 10.25 -11.56
C HIS A 39 0.09 10.09 -12.55
N LYS A 40 -1.17 10.23 -12.11
CA LYS A 40 -2.35 9.95 -12.98
C LYS A 40 -3.29 11.14 -13.16
N ALA A 41 -3.50 11.93 -12.12
CA ALA A 41 -4.39 13.08 -12.17
C ALA A 41 -3.68 14.27 -12.84
N THR A 42 -4.33 14.88 -13.82
CA THR A 42 -3.91 16.16 -14.40
C THR A 42 -5.08 17.13 -14.39
N LEU A 43 -4.80 18.44 -14.54
CA LEU A 43 -5.83 19.48 -14.52
C LEU A 43 -6.88 19.34 -15.63
N ALA A 44 -6.59 18.56 -16.68
CA ALA A 44 -7.51 18.32 -17.80
C ALA A 44 -8.51 17.17 -17.52
N ILE A 45 -8.32 16.39 -16.46
CA ILE A 45 -9.14 15.21 -16.17
C ILE A 45 -10.36 15.61 -15.34
N ALA A 46 -11.53 15.11 -15.73
CA ALA A 46 -12.76 15.35 -15.00
C ALA A 46 -12.70 14.76 -13.57
N ARG A 47 -13.27 15.47 -12.59
CA ARG A 47 -13.28 15.03 -11.19
C ARG A 47 -13.82 13.61 -10.99
N ALA A 48 -14.90 13.24 -11.69
CA ALA A 48 -15.49 11.91 -11.59
C ALA A 48 -14.54 10.79 -12.04
N GLU A 49 -13.69 11.08 -13.04
CA GLU A 49 -12.66 10.15 -13.50
C GLU A 49 -11.55 10.01 -12.44
N VAL A 50 -11.12 11.12 -11.83
CA VAL A 50 -10.16 11.10 -10.72
C VAL A 50 -10.70 10.29 -9.53
N GLU A 51 -11.97 10.47 -9.15
CA GLU A 51 -12.62 9.68 -8.09
C GLU A 51 -12.64 8.17 -8.44
N THR A 52 -12.85 7.83 -9.71
CA THR A 52 -12.77 6.45 -10.22
C THR A 52 -11.34 5.90 -10.11
N MET A 53 -10.32 6.72 -10.40
CA MET A 53 -8.91 6.34 -10.24
C MET A 53 -8.58 6.04 -8.78
N PHE A 54 -9.06 6.85 -7.82
CA PHE A 54 -8.90 6.56 -6.38
C PHE A 54 -9.58 5.26 -5.98
N ALA A 55 -10.82 5.03 -6.45
CA ALA A 55 -11.55 3.80 -6.17
C ALA A 55 -10.85 2.55 -6.73
N LYS A 56 -10.19 2.67 -7.89
CA LYS A 56 -9.39 1.61 -8.50
C LYS A 56 -8.09 1.36 -7.71
N ALA A 57 -7.37 2.42 -7.36
CA ALA A 57 -6.13 2.32 -6.59
C ALA A 57 -6.37 1.69 -5.21
N GLY A 58 -7.48 2.02 -4.54
CA GLY A 58 -7.85 1.46 -3.23
C GLY A 58 -8.17 -0.04 -3.22
N LYS A 59 -8.29 -0.69 -4.38
CA LYS A 59 -8.46 -2.15 -4.52
C LYS A 59 -7.15 -2.89 -4.77
N SER A 60 -6.04 -2.17 -4.90
CA SER A 60 -4.74 -2.74 -5.23
C SER A 60 -3.93 -3.00 -3.96
N THR A 61 -3.21 -4.11 -3.94
CA THR A 61 -2.24 -4.42 -2.87
C THR A 61 -1.04 -3.48 -2.93
N LEU A 62 -0.31 -3.37 -1.82
CA LEU A 62 0.90 -2.54 -1.75
C LEU A 62 1.89 -2.90 -2.88
N GLY A 63 2.13 -4.19 -3.12
CA GLY A 63 3.04 -4.62 -4.18
C GLY A 63 2.58 -4.23 -5.59
N GLN A 64 1.27 -4.22 -5.85
CA GLN A 64 0.73 -3.74 -7.13
C GLN A 64 0.91 -2.23 -7.27
N LEU A 65 0.58 -1.46 -6.23
CA LEU A 65 0.73 0.00 -6.22
C LEU A 65 2.19 0.43 -6.44
N LEU A 66 3.13 -0.24 -5.76
CA LEU A 66 4.56 0.05 -5.93
C LEU A 66 5.06 -0.24 -7.35
N ARG A 67 4.58 -1.33 -7.97
CA ARG A 67 4.91 -1.63 -9.38
C ARG A 67 4.32 -0.59 -10.34
N GLU A 68 3.10 -0.12 -10.07
CA GLU A 68 2.48 0.93 -10.88
C GLU A 68 3.24 2.25 -10.77
N ILE A 69 3.70 2.63 -9.58
CA ILE A 69 4.59 3.79 -9.40
C ILE A 69 5.88 3.59 -10.21
N LYS A 70 6.50 2.40 -10.14
CA LYS A 70 7.73 2.12 -10.92
C LYS A 70 7.54 2.18 -12.42
N ALA A 71 6.34 1.90 -12.92
CA ALA A 71 6.02 1.93 -14.33
C ALA A 71 5.59 3.31 -14.83
N ALA A 72 5.38 4.29 -13.94
CA ALA A 72 5.06 5.66 -14.35
C ALA A 72 6.29 6.33 -14.97
N GLU A 73 6.13 6.93 -16.16
CA GLU A 73 7.23 7.54 -16.94
C GLU A 73 7.99 8.65 -16.19
N ASP A 74 7.35 9.27 -15.19
CA ASP A 74 7.83 10.41 -14.42
C ASP A 74 8.18 10.07 -12.95
N ALA A 75 8.24 8.78 -12.62
CA ALA A 75 8.58 8.36 -11.27
C ALA A 75 10.01 8.78 -10.89
N PRO A 76 10.22 9.53 -9.79
CA PRO A 76 11.55 9.99 -9.42
C PRO A 76 12.50 8.81 -9.15
N GLN A 77 13.67 8.78 -9.80
CA GLN A 77 14.61 7.65 -9.67
C GLN A 77 14.98 7.33 -8.21
N HIS A 78 15.17 8.35 -7.37
CA HIS A 78 15.45 8.14 -5.94
C HIS A 78 14.33 7.41 -5.20
N LEU A 79 13.07 7.57 -5.61
CA LEU A 79 11.93 6.83 -5.08
C LEU A 79 11.97 5.37 -5.55
N ILE A 80 12.29 5.14 -6.82
CA ILE A 80 12.47 3.80 -7.39
C ILE A 80 13.54 3.04 -6.62
N ASP A 81 14.70 3.66 -6.42
CA ASP A 81 15.84 3.07 -5.70
C ASP A 81 15.48 2.71 -4.25
N GLN A 82 14.73 3.59 -3.56
CA GLN A 82 14.24 3.33 -2.21
C GLN A 82 13.24 2.15 -2.18
N LEU A 83 12.34 2.07 -3.17
CA LEU A 83 11.38 0.98 -3.27
C LEU A 83 12.05 -0.36 -3.61
N ASP A 84 13.05 -0.36 -4.49
CA ASP A 84 13.89 -1.52 -4.77
C ASP A 84 14.72 -1.96 -3.55
N GLY A 85 15.15 -1.02 -2.70
CA GLY A 85 15.81 -1.34 -1.44
C GLY A 85 14.88 -1.87 -0.34
N PHE A 86 13.57 -1.66 -0.46
CA PHE A 86 12.58 -2.06 0.56
C PHE A 86 12.05 -3.48 0.37
N VAL A 87 11.83 -3.91 -0.88
CA VAL A 87 11.28 -5.24 -1.20
C VAL A 87 12.18 -6.40 -0.74
N PRO A 88 13.51 -6.35 -0.88
CA PRO A 88 14.43 -7.41 -0.44
C PRO A 88 14.70 -7.43 1.07
N LYS A 89 14.32 -6.36 1.81
CA LYS A 89 14.53 -6.25 3.27
C LYS A 89 13.35 -6.76 4.09
N ARG A 90 12.35 -7.34 3.44
CA ARG A 90 11.16 -7.94 4.04
C ARG A 90 11.33 -9.44 4.26
#